data_AF-A0A034V5H6-F1
#
_entry.id   AF-A0A034V5H6-F1
#
_cell.length_a   1.000
_cell.length_b   1.000
_cell.length_c   1.000
_cell.angle_alpha   90.00
_cell.angle_beta   90.00
_cell.angle_gamma   90.00
#
_symmetry.space_group_name_H-M   'P 1'
#
loop_
_entity.id
_entity.type
_entity.pdbx_description
1 polymer ?
#
loop_
_entity_poly.entity_id
_entity_poly.type
_entity_poly.pdbx_seq_one_letter_code
_entity_poly.pdbx_strand_id
1 'polypeptide(L)'
;MTDLYKLFNDMNLQLQGNKLNLLLHKKNLGRREFHNFPNLSVSCSNNELFAYCQHLENLHIDFTERYQDILNLEIPEWVLDPFSNVNTAMSPQLEEELIELTTNEEIKI
;
A
#
# COMPACT_ATOMS: atom_id res chain seq x y z
N MET A 1 -27.72 9.37 -4.34
CA MET A 1 -26.72 8.93 -3.32
C MET A 1 -25.70 7.95 -3.93
N THR A 2 -26.13 6.92 -4.67
CA THR A 2 -25.24 5.92 -5.32
C THR A 2 -24.26 6.52 -6.36
N ASP A 3 -24.67 7.55 -7.09
CA ASP A 3 -23.83 8.15 -8.14
C ASP A 3 -22.63 8.90 -7.58
N LEU A 4 -22.78 9.52 -6.40
CA LEU A 4 -21.72 10.28 -5.74
C LEU A 4 -20.64 9.34 -5.20
N TYR A 5 -21.04 8.24 -4.54
CA TYR A 5 -20.09 7.23 -4.05
C TYR A 5 -19.31 6.57 -5.18
N LYS A 6 -19.97 6.28 -6.31
CA LYS A 6 -19.30 5.72 -7.48
C LYS A 6 -18.27 6.69 -8.06
N LEU A 7 -18.65 7.95 -8.23
CA LEU A 7 -17.77 9.01 -8.72
C LEU A 7 -16.52 9.19 -7.85
N PHE A 8 -16.72 9.21 -6.53
CA PHE A 8 -15.65 9.33 -5.56
C PHE A 8 -14.72 8.12 -5.53
N ASN A 9 -15.26 6.90 -5.68
CA ASN A 9 -14.47 5.69 -5.79
C ASN A 9 -13.63 5.66 -7.07
N ASP A 10 -14.21 6.05 -8.20
CA ASP A 10 -13.51 6.12 -9.48
C ASP A 10 -12.35 7.12 -9.42
N MET A 11 -12.54 8.27 -8.74
CA MET A 11 -11.46 9.23 -8.47
C MET A 11 -10.41 8.67 -7.51
N ASN A 12 -10.82 7.98 -6.43
CA ASN A 12 -9.88 7.36 -5.50
C ASN A 12 -9.01 6.31 -6.20
N LEU A 13 -9.58 5.51 -7.10
CA LEU A 13 -8.86 4.50 -7.88
C LEU A 13 -7.80 5.15 -8.80
N GLN A 14 -8.10 6.31 -9.40
CA GLN A 14 -7.13 7.07 -10.20
C GLN A 14 -6.00 7.70 -9.38
N LEU A 15 -6.22 7.90 -8.07
CA LEU A 15 -5.26 8.51 -7.14
C LEU A 15 -4.41 7.47 -6.39
N GLN A 16 -4.84 6.20 -6.37
CA GLN A 16 -4.09 5.11 -5.75
C GLN A 16 -2.79 4.83 -6.51
N GLY A 17 -1.69 4.71 -5.76
CA GLY A 17 -0.35 4.42 -6.30
C GLY A 17 0.66 5.57 -6.19
N ASN A 18 0.23 6.81 -5.90
CA ASN A 18 1.16 7.92 -5.74
C ASN A 18 0.82 8.78 -4.51
N LYS A 19 1.60 8.63 -3.43
CA LYS A 19 1.40 9.29 -2.13
C LYS A 19 1.32 10.83 -2.25
N LEU A 20 1.99 11.40 -3.25
CA LEU A 20 1.95 12.83 -3.58
C LEU A 20 0.58 13.27 -4.11
N ASN A 21 -0.09 12.44 -4.92
CA ASN A 21 -1.41 12.74 -5.48
C ASN A 21 -2.49 12.77 -4.41
N LEU A 22 -2.42 11.86 -3.42
CA LEU A 22 -3.35 11.84 -2.29
C LEU A 22 -3.22 13.11 -1.41
N LEU A 23 -1.98 13.54 -1.13
CA LEU A 23 -1.73 14.75 -0.33
C LEU A 23 -2.20 16.02 -1.05
N LEU A 24 -1.93 16.11 -2.37
CA LEU A 24 -2.39 17.22 -3.20
C LEU A 24 -3.91 17.26 -3.27
N HIS A 25 -4.56 16.09 -3.39
CA HIS A 25 -6.02 15.98 -3.41
C HIS A 25 -6.64 16.47 -2.09
N LYS A 26 -6.10 16.05 -0.95
CA LYS A 26 -6.56 16.49 0.38
C LYS A 26 -6.45 18.01 0.55
N LYS A 27 -5.35 18.60 0.07
CA LYS A 27 -5.11 20.05 0.09
C LYS A 27 -6.05 20.82 -0.85
N ASN A 28 -6.26 20.33 -2.07
CA ASN A 28 -7.12 20.97 -3.07
C ASN A 28 -8.60 20.87 -2.68
N LEU A 29 -9.01 19.76 -2.05
CA LEU A 29 -10.35 19.57 -1.50
C LEU A 29 -10.65 20.59 -0.39
N GLY A 30 -9.72 20.76 0.56
CA GLY A 30 -9.83 21.78 1.61
C GLY A 30 -9.87 23.22 1.09
N ARG A 31 -9.25 23.47 -0.08
CA ARG A 31 -9.24 24.77 -0.77
C ARG A 31 -10.41 25.00 -1.73
N ARG A 32 -11.28 24.00 -1.94
CA ARG A 32 -12.38 24.03 -2.94
C ARG A 32 -11.89 24.28 -4.36
N GLU A 33 -10.66 23.89 -4.67
CA GLU A 33 -10.04 24.06 -5.99
C GLU A 33 -10.37 22.85 -6.89
N PHE A 34 -11.65 22.74 -7.26
CA PHE A 34 -12.21 21.61 -8.03
C PHE A 34 -11.89 21.65 -9.53
N HIS A 35 -11.21 22.70 -10.03
CA HIS A 35 -10.88 22.86 -11.44
C HIS A 35 -9.98 21.74 -11.99
N ASN A 36 -9.26 21.03 -11.13
CA ASN A 36 -8.45 19.85 -11.49
C ASN A 36 -9.25 18.54 -11.51
N PHE A 37 -10.54 18.57 -11.14
CA PHE A 37 -11.40 17.39 -11.03
C PHE A 37 -12.75 17.69 -11.70
N PRO A 38 -12.87 17.46 -13.02
CA PRO A 38 -14.11 17.70 -13.78
C PRO A 38 -15.33 16.98 -13.18
N ASN A 39 -15.09 15.86 -12.48
CA ASN A 39 -16.10 15.09 -11.78
C ASN A 39 -16.66 15.81 -10.54
N LEU A 40 -15.84 16.61 -9.82
CA LEU A 40 -16.28 17.35 -8.62
C LEU A 40 -16.97 18.69 -8.94
N SER A 41 -16.93 19.16 -10.19
CA SER A 41 -17.63 20.39 -10.58
C SER A 41 -19.16 20.22 -10.64
N VAL A 42 -19.65 18.98 -10.52
CA VAL A 42 -21.07 18.64 -10.53
C VAL A 42 -21.63 18.69 -9.11
N SER A 43 -22.11 19.87 -8.70
CA SER A 43 -23.13 20.12 -7.68
C SER A 43 -23.13 19.29 -6.38
N CYS A 44 -21.98 18.97 -5.79
CA CYS A 44 -21.94 18.33 -4.48
C CYS A 44 -22.18 19.39 -3.38
N SER A 45 -23.14 19.14 -2.47
CA SER A 45 -23.37 20.05 -1.35
C SER A 45 -22.24 19.93 -0.31
N ASN A 46 -21.95 21.02 0.43
CA ASN A 46 -20.91 21.00 1.48
C ASN A 46 -21.12 19.88 2.51
N ASN A 47 -22.38 19.52 2.79
CA ASN A 47 -22.74 18.46 3.74
C ASN A 47 -22.39 17.07 3.21
N GLU A 48 -22.64 16.82 1.93
CA GLU A 48 -22.28 15.55 1.28
C GLU A 48 -20.76 15.40 1.17
N LEU A 49 -20.04 16.48 0.90
CA LEU A 49 -18.60 16.48 0.91
C LEU A 49 -18.03 16.16 2.30
N PHE A 50 -18.60 16.77 3.35
CA PHE A 50 -18.18 16.49 4.72
C PHE A 50 -18.45 15.03 5.11
N ALA A 51 -19.64 14.50 4.77
CA ALA A 51 -19.99 13.11 5.01
C ALA A 51 -19.04 12.13 4.29
N TYR A 52 -18.62 12.45 3.07
CA TYR A 52 -17.65 11.65 2.33
C TYR A 52 -16.25 11.70 2.96
N CYS A 53 -15.77 12.89 3.33
CA CYS A 53 -14.50 13.02 4.05
C CYS A 53 -14.50 12.21 5.36
N GLN A 54 -15.58 12.30 6.15
CA GLN A 54 -15.72 11.53 7.38
C GLN A 54 -15.72 10.02 7.11
N HIS A 55 -16.40 9.58 6.05
CA HIS A 55 -16.39 8.17 5.65
C HIS A 55 -14.99 7.69 5.29
N LEU A 56 -14.21 8.47 4.54
CA LEU A 56 -12.82 8.14 4.22
C LEU A 56 -11.93 8.05 5.47
N GLU A 57 -12.13 8.93 6.44
CA GLU A 57 -11.40 8.88 7.72
C GLU A 57 -11.72 7.62 8.50
N ASN A 58 -13.01 7.28 8.63
CA ASN A 58 -13.45 6.06 9.30
C ASN A 58 -12.90 4.80 8.60
N LEU A 59 -12.91 4.79 7.26
CA LEU A 59 -12.36 3.70 6.47
C LEU A 59 -10.85 3.60 6.65
N HIS A 60 -10.12 4.71 6.72
CA HIS A 60 -8.70 4.70 7.00
C HIS A 60 -8.38 4.13 8.38
N ILE A 61 -9.15 4.50 9.41
CA ILE A 61 -9.01 3.96 10.77
C ILE A 61 -9.26 2.46 10.75
N ASP A 62 -10.38 2.01 10.17
CA ASP A 62 -10.75 0.60 10.09
C ASP A 62 -9.71 -0.25 9.34
N PHE A 63 -9.18 0.22 8.21
CA PHE A 63 -8.10 -0.47 7.51
C PHE A 63 -6.81 -0.50 8.33
N THR A 64 -6.48 0.60 8.99
CA THR A 64 -5.28 0.68 9.82
C THR A 64 -5.39 -0.33 10.95
N GLU A 65 -6.53 -0.40 11.64
CA GLU A 65 -6.79 -1.36 12.73
C GLU A 65 -6.81 -2.82 12.25
N ARG A 66 -7.54 -3.12 11.17
CA ARG A 66 -7.67 -4.49 10.64
C ARG A 66 -6.38 -5.09 10.12
N TYR A 67 -5.46 -4.26 9.63
CA TYR A 67 -4.20 -4.70 9.02
C TYR A 67 -2.97 -4.25 9.82
N GLN A 68 -3.13 -3.91 11.11
CA GLN A 68 -2.01 -3.53 11.97
C GLN A 68 -0.91 -4.59 12.00
N ASP A 69 -1.28 -5.87 12.01
CA ASP A 69 -0.38 -7.01 11.99
C ASP A 69 0.51 -7.03 10.73
N ILE A 70 -0.08 -6.82 9.56
CA ILE A 70 0.63 -6.74 8.28
C ILE A 70 1.48 -5.47 8.20
N LEU A 71 0.94 -4.33 8.65
CA LEU A 71 1.64 -3.04 8.63
C LEU A 71 2.88 -3.03 9.54
N ASN A 72 2.82 -3.75 10.66
CA ASN A 72 3.92 -3.89 11.62
C ASN A 72 4.73 -5.18 11.40
N LEU A 73 4.51 -5.88 10.29
CA LEU A 73 5.22 -7.12 10.02
C LEU A 73 6.71 -6.82 9.76
N GLU A 74 7.56 -7.27 10.67
CA GLU A 74 9.00 -7.30 10.45
C GLU A 74 9.33 -8.48 9.52
N ILE A 75 9.78 -8.17 8.30
CA ILE A 75 10.22 -9.19 7.36
C ILE A 75 11.63 -9.64 7.79
N PRO A 76 11.82 -10.92 8.16
CA PRO A 76 13.14 -11.41 8.54
C PRO A 76 14.14 -11.25 7.40
N GLU A 77 15.40 -11.01 7.76
CA GLU A 77 16.46 -10.77 6.78
C GLU A 77 16.66 -11.96 5.83
N TRP A 78 16.44 -13.20 6.30
CA TRP A 78 16.48 -14.40 5.45
C TRP A 78 15.37 -14.46 4.40
N VAL A 79 14.25 -13.74 4.58
CA VAL A 79 13.20 -13.65 3.54
C VAL A 79 13.63 -12.69 2.44
N LEU A 80 14.39 -11.65 2.79
CA LEU A 80 14.90 -10.65 1.85
C LEU A 80 16.16 -11.15 1.13
N ASP A 81 17.05 -11.79 1.87
CA ASP A 81 18.27 -12.43 1.39
C ASP A 81 18.51 -13.74 2.17
N PRO A 82 18.00 -14.87 1.66
CA PRO A 82 18.16 -16.19 2.27
C PRO A 82 19.61 -16.61 2.53
N PHE A 83 20.57 -15.99 1.83
CA PHE A 83 21.99 -16.36 1.88
C PHE A 83 22.88 -15.29 2.54
N SER A 84 22.31 -14.17 2.99
CA SER A 84 23.05 -13.09 3.68
C SER A 84 23.75 -13.55 4.97
N ASN A 85 23.22 -14.58 5.63
CA ASN A 85 23.68 -15.06 6.94
C ASN A 85 24.84 -16.06 6.88
N VAL A 86 25.27 -16.50 5.69
CA VAL A 86 26.26 -17.57 5.51
C VAL A 86 27.64 -17.19 6.09
N ASN A 87 27.89 -15.90 6.32
CA ASN A 87 29.13 -15.40 6.91
C ASN A 87 29.20 -15.46 8.44
N THR A 88 28.10 -15.78 9.16
CA THR A 88 28.11 -15.84 10.63
C THR A 88 28.07 -17.29 11.11
N ALA A 89 29.26 -17.87 11.30
CA ALA A 89 29.47 -19.15 11.99
C ALA A 89 28.62 -20.33 11.46
N MET A 90 28.50 -20.45 10.13
CA MET A 90 28.04 -21.70 9.54
C MET A 90 29.04 -22.79 9.93
N SER A 91 28.55 -23.92 10.46
CA SER A 91 29.45 -25.06 10.68
C SER A 91 29.99 -25.52 9.33
N PRO A 92 31.26 -25.93 9.23
CA PRO A 92 31.85 -26.32 7.96
C PRO A 92 31.08 -27.45 7.26
N GLN A 93 30.35 -28.29 8.02
CA GLN A 93 29.46 -29.30 7.46
C GLN A 93 28.23 -28.72 6.76
N LEU A 94 27.64 -27.64 7.28
CA LEU A 94 26.48 -26.99 6.66
C LEU A 94 26.90 -26.21 5.40
N GLU A 95 28.10 -25.64 5.40
CA GLU A 95 28.66 -24.94 4.24
C GLU A 95 28.88 -25.89 3.06
N GLU A 96 29.43 -27.09 3.33
CA GLU A 96 29.63 -28.14 2.33
C GLU A 96 28.29 -28.63 1.75
N GLU A 97 27.28 -28.85 2.59
CA GLU A 97 25.93 -29.27 2.18
C GLU A 97 25.21 -28.18 1.34
N LEU A 98 25.39 -26.90 1.67
CA LEU A 98 24.88 -25.77 0.89
C LEU A 98 25.59 -25.63 -0.47
N ILE A 99 26.90 -25.83 -0.52
CA ILE A 99 27.65 -25.82 -1.77
C ILE A 99 27.14 -26.95 -2.66
N GLU A 100 26.95 -28.17 -2.13
CA GLU A 100 26.36 -29.28 -2.87
C GLU A 100 24.98 -28.91 -3.42
N LEU A 101 24.07 -28.42 -2.58
CA LEU A 101 22.70 -28.06 -3.01
C LEU A 101 22.66 -26.93 -4.05
N THR A 102 23.58 -25.97 -3.99
CA THR A 102 23.62 -24.81 -4.91
C THR A 102 24.38 -25.10 -6.21
N THR A 103 25.32 -26.04 -6.20
CA THR A 103 26.11 -26.44 -7.38
C THR A 103 25.56 -27.68 -8.07
N ASN A 104 24.58 -28.38 -7.48
CA ASN A 104 23.97 -29.56 -8.07
C ASN A 104 23.18 -29.19 -9.34
N GLU A 105 23.77 -29.49 -10.49
CA GLU A 105 23.17 -29.20 -11.80
C GLU A 105 21.98 -30.11 -12.13
N GLU A 106 21.79 -31.22 -11.40
CA GLU A 106 20.62 -32.10 -11.56
C GLU A 106 19.31 -31.47 -11.02
N ILE A 107 19.40 -30.45 -10.16
CA ILE A 107 18.23 -29.74 -9.59
C ILE A 107 17.79 -28.56 -10.48
N LYS A 108 18.59 -28.17 -11.49
CA LYS A 108 18.23 -27.16 -12.50
C LYS A 108 17.21 -27.72 -13.50
N ILE A 109 15.93 -27.83 -13.09
CA ILE A 109 14.78 -28.01 -14.01
C ILE A 109 14.29 -26.64 -14.47
#